data_AF-A0A382NJW1-F1
#
_entry.id   AF-A0A382NJW1-F1
#
_cell.length_a   1.000
_cell.length_b   1.000
_cell.length_c   1.000
_cell.angle_alpha   90.00
_cell.angle_beta   90.00
_cell.angle_gamma   90.00
#
_symmetry.space_group_name_H-M   'P 1'
#
loop_
_entity.id
_entity.type
_entity.pdbx_description
1 polymer ?
#
loop_
_entity_poly.entity_id
_entity_poly.type
_entity_poly.pdbx_seq_one_letter_code
_entity_poly.pdbx_strand_id
1 'polypeptide(L)'
;MLQASLYLQIQKLFSEKNGLVFSNRSDEFFAITSGITLEDHIEIQKKLESSFDLKLSMSIGYGDSPFEANLSAYDGKKSEIKLNEEHNIFGFIDGKVEPKVTIMHLDVDNLTSRGET
;
A
#
# COMPACT_ATOMS: atom_id res chain seq x y z
N MET A 1 -6.73 -5.47 -18.53
CA MET A 1 -6.58 -4.04 -18.87
C MET A 1 -6.85 -3.17 -17.64
N LEU A 2 -8.08 -3.15 -17.10
CA LEU A 2 -8.43 -2.31 -15.94
C LEU A 2 -7.51 -2.49 -14.71
N GLN A 3 -7.28 -3.73 -14.25
CA GLN A 3 -6.40 -3.99 -13.10
C GLN A 3 -4.96 -3.51 -13.29
N ALA A 4 -4.40 -3.70 -14.49
CA ALA A 4 -3.05 -3.23 -14.82
C ALA A 4 -2.98 -1.70 -14.87
N SER A 5 -4.00 -1.05 -15.44
CA SER A 5 -4.11 0.42 -15.45
C SER A 5 -4.29 0.99 -14.05
N LEU A 6 -5.10 0.34 -13.21
CA LEU A 6 -5.29 0.70 -11.81
C LEU A 6 -3.97 0.58 -11.04
N TYR A 7 -3.28 -0.55 -11.17
CA TYR A 7 -1.98 -0.74 -10.53
C TYR A 7 -0.95 0.31 -10.96
N LEU A 8 -0.88 0.62 -12.26
CA LEU A 8 -0.01 1.69 -12.77
C LEU A 8 -0.31 3.03 -12.10
N GLN A 9 -1.59 3.39 -11.98
CA GLN A 9 -1.97 4.67 -11.38
C GLN A 9 -1.75 4.68 -9.86
N ILE A 10 -2.02 3.59 -9.15
CA ILE A 10 -1.72 3.44 -7.72
C ILE A 10 -0.22 3.60 -7.49
N GLN A 11 0.62 2.82 -8.19
CA GLN A 11 2.07 2.89 -8.08
C GLN A 11 2.57 4.31 -8.36
N LYS A 12 2.07 4.97 -9.42
CA LYS A 12 2.44 6.34 -9.76
C LYS A 12 2.15 7.31 -8.62
N LEU A 13 0.92 7.33 -8.10
CA LEU A 13 0.48 8.28 -7.09
C LEU A 13 1.23 8.09 -5.76
N PHE A 14 1.50 6.85 -5.35
CA PHE A 14 2.31 6.59 -4.17
C PHE A 14 3.79 6.91 -4.40
N SER A 15 4.35 6.65 -5.60
CA SER A 15 5.74 6.99 -5.92
C SER A 15 6.01 8.50 -5.88
N GLU A 16 5.04 9.32 -6.31
CA GLU A 16 5.10 10.78 -6.20
C GLU A 16 5.24 11.29 -4.75
N LYS A 17 4.93 10.43 -3.77
CA LYS A 17 5.05 10.67 -2.32
C LYS A 17 6.13 9.80 -1.66
N ASN A 18 7.09 9.27 -2.43
CA ASN A 18 8.15 8.35 -1.97
C ASN A 18 7.67 6.97 -1.46
N GLY A 19 6.46 6.55 -1.83
CA GLY A 19 5.92 5.22 -1.53
C GLY A 19 6.28 4.17 -2.58
N LEU A 20 6.10 2.90 -2.22
CA LEU A 20 6.29 1.76 -3.12
C LEU A 20 5.13 0.77 -2.97
N VAL A 21 4.54 0.35 -4.09
CA VAL A 21 3.35 -0.52 -4.10
C VAL A 21 3.68 -1.85 -4.77
N PHE A 22 3.10 -2.92 -4.22
CA PHE A 22 3.15 -4.27 -4.77
C PHE A 22 1.73 -4.76 -4.99
N SER A 23 1.47 -5.32 -6.17
CA SER A 23 0.28 -6.13 -6.40
C SER A 23 0.32 -7.35 -5.49
N ASN A 24 -0.75 -7.61 -4.75
CA ASN A 24 -0.92 -8.86 -4.02
C ASN A 24 -1.81 -9.83 -4.82
N ARG A 25 -3.06 -10.02 -4.40
CA ARG A 25 -4.03 -10.91 -5.03
C ARG A 25 -5.22 -10.12 -5.54
N SER A 26 -5.54 -10.28 -6.82
CA SER A 26 -6.72 -9.74 -7.48
C SER A 26 -6.87 -8.22 -7.36
N ASP A 27 -7.62 -7.75 -6.36
CA ASP A 27 -8.00 -6.37 -6.08
C ASP A 27 -7.27 -5.79 -4.85
N GLU A 28 -6.32 -6.54 -4.28
CA GLU A 28 -5.53 -6.13 -3.13
C GLU A 28 -4.10 -5.71 -3.50
N PHE A 29 -3.64 -4.63 -2.86
CA PHE A 29 -2.31 -4.05 -3.02
C PHE A 29 -1.67 -3.81 -1.66
N PHE A 30 -0.37 -4.03 -1.56
CA PHE A 30 0.43 -3.61 -0.41
C PHE A 30 1.22 -2.37 -0.77
N ALA A 31 1.31 -1.41 0.15
CA ALA A 31 2.09 -0.20 -0.04
C ALA A 31 3.01 0.04 1.17
N ILE A 32 4.27 0.35 0.89
CA ILE A 32 5.20 0.91 1.87
C ILE A 32 5.03 2.43 1.81
N THR A 33 4.49 3.00 2.88
CA THR A 33 4.04 4.41 2.94
C THR A 33 4.67 5.19 4.09
N SER A 34 5.86 4.77 4.54
CA SER A 34 6.62 5.51 5.56
C SER A 34 6.85 6.96 5.11
N GLY A 35 6.45 7.93 5.93
CA GLY A 35 6.54 9.37 5.61
C GLY A 35 5.33 9.94 4.87
N ILE A 36 4.38 9.12 4.42
CA ILE A 36 3.17 9.58 3.73
C ILE A 36 2.07 9.87 4.75
N THR A 37 1.55 11.10 4.75
CA THR A 37 0.58 11.58 5.74
C THR A 37 -0.84 11.05 5.49
N LEU A 38 -1.75 11.19 6.45
CA LEU A 38 -3.16 10.87 6.23
C LEU A 38 -3.76 11.71 5.11
N GLU A 39 -3.44 12.99 5.07
CA GLU A 39 -3.91 13.92 4.05
C GLU A 39 -3.46 13.49 2.65
N ASP A 40 -2.23 12.99 2.51
CA ASP A 40 -1.74 12.43 1.25
C ASP A 40 -2.53 11.17 0.85
N HIS A 41 -2.82 10.27 1.79
CA HIS A 41 -3.64 9.08 1.52
C HIS A 41 -5.07 9.47 1.08
N ILE A 42 -5.67 10.48 1.70
CA ILE A 42 -6.97 11.04 1.30
C ILE A 42 -6.91 11.61 -0.11
N GLU A 43 -5.87 12.37 -0.44
CA GLU A 43 -5.67 12.93 -1.78
C GLU A 43 -5.56 11.82 -2.84
N ILE A 44 -4.77 10.79 -2.55
CA ILE A 44 -4.59 9.62 -3.41
C ILE A 44 -5.92 8.88 -3.59
N GLN A 45 -6.68 8.66 -2.51
CA GLN A 45 -8.00 8.03 -2.58
C GLN A 45 -8.91 8.77 -3.56
N LYS A 46 -9.09 10.07 -3.36
CA LYS A 46 -9.97 10.91 -4.18
C LYS A 46 -9.60 10.83 -5.66
N LYS A 47 -8.30 10.90 -5.98
CA LYS A 47 -7.80 10.79 -7.36
C LYS A 47 -8.12 9.44 -7.98
N LEU A 48 -7.89 8.34 -7.25
CA LEU A 48 -8.15 6.99 -7.75
C LEU A 48 -9.65 6.74 -7.96
N GLU A 49 -10.48 7.07 -6.98
CA GLU A 49 -11.93 6.91 -7.05
C GLU A 49 -12.52 7.71 -8.23
N SER A 50 -12.06 8.96 -8.41
CA SER A 50 -12.48 9.80 -9.54
C SER A 50 -11.97 9.30 -10.90
N SER A 51 -10.77 8.71 -10.97
CA SER A 51 -10.15 8.31 -12.26
C SER A 51 -10.71 7.00 -12.80
N PHE A 52 -11.23 6.14 -11.93
CA PHE A 52 -11.68 4.79 -12.28
C PHE A 52 -13.16 4.53 -11.97
N ASP A 53 -13.90 5.53 -11.49
CA ASP A 53 -15.31 5.42 -11.07
C ASP A 53 -15.54 4.21 -10.14
N LEU A 54 -14.69 4.10 -9.11
CA LEU A 54 -14.71 3.02 -8.13
C LEU A 54 -14.68 3.54 -6.71
N LYS A 55 -14.99 2.67 -5.75
CA LYS A 55 -14.73 2.92 -4.33
C LYS A 55 -13.52 2.11 -3.90
N LEU A 56 -12.68 2.69 -3.07
CA LEU A 56 -11.57 1.96 -2.46
C LEU A 56 -11.60 2.13 -0.94
N SER A 57 -10.89 1.23 -0.26
CA SER A 57 -10.62 1.40 1.15
C SER A 57 -9.15 1.14 1.42
N MET A 58 -8.57 1.90 2.35
CA MET A 58 -7.20 1.71 2.80
C MET A 58 -7.19 1.34 4.27
N SER A 59 -6.17 0.63 4.70
CA SER A 59 -5.87 0.47 6.12
C SER A 59 -4.39 0.72 6.34
N ILE A 60 -4.08 1.56 7.32
CA ILE A 60 -2.72 1.98 7.64
C ILE A 60 -2.33 1.34 8.96
N GLY A 61 -1.13 0.79 9.01
CA GLY A 61 -0.56 0.20 10.21
C GLY A 61 0.94 0.46 10.27
N TYR A 62 1.47 0.41 11.48
CA TYR A 62 2.89 0.59 11.77
C TYR A 62 3.32 -0.39 12.87
N GLY A 63 4.62 -0.63 12.97
CA GLY A 63 5.21 -1.55 13.94
C GLY A 63 6.73 -1.56 13.81
N ASP A 64 7.41 -2.23 14.74
CA ASP A 64 8.87 -2.31 14.75
C ASP A 64 9.40 -3.30 13.69
N SER A 65 8.51 -4.09 13.09
CA SER A 65 8.80 -4.96 11.94
C SER A 65 7.72 -4.85 10.84
N PRO A 66 8.05 -5.20 9.57
CA PRO A 66 7.06 -5.23 8.49
C PRO A 66 5.85 -6.14 8.79
N PHE A 67 6.07 -7.23 9.52
CA PHE A 67 5.01 -8.16 9.89
C PHE A 67 4.06 -7.55 10.94
N GLU A 68 4.59 -6.85 11.95
CA GLU A 68 3.79 -6.13 12.93
C GLU A 68 2.99 -4.98 12.29
N ALA A 69 3.61 -4.21 11.39
CA ALA A 69 2.92 -3.16 10.65
C ALA A 69 1.74 -3.73 9.83
N ASN A 70 1.94 -4.89 9.19
CA ASN A 70 0.89 -5.59 8.47
C ASN A 70 -0.25 -6.05 9.42
N LEU A 71 0.07 -6.63 10.58
CA LEU A 71 -0.94 -7.03 11.56
C LEU A 71 -1.72 -5.82 12.09
N SER A 72 -1.03 -4.72 12.38
CA SER A 72 -1.63 -3.45 12.80
C SER A 72 -2.62 -2.92 11.75
N ALA A 73 -2.23 -2.91 10.47
CA ALA A 73 -3.12 -2.49 9.39
C ALA A 73 -4.34 -3.41 9.27
N TYR A 74 -4.13 -4.72 9.37
CA TYR A 74 -5.21 -5.71 9.33
C TYR A 74 -6.20 -5.53 10.48
N ASP A 75 -5.71 -5.42 11.72
CA ASP A 75 -6.53 -5.24 12.92
C ASP A 75 -7.29 -3.92 12.88
N GLY A 76 -6.64 -2.85 12.40
CA GLY A 76 -7.26 -1.55 12.17
C GLY A 76 -8.49 -1.61 11.27
N LYS A 77 -8.39 -2.36 10.16
CA LYS A 77 -9.51 -2.59 9.24
C LYS A 77 -10.58 -3.47 9.88
N LYS A 78 -10.17 -4.57 10.50
CA LYS A 78 -11.06 -5.57 11.12
C LYS A 78 -11.89 -4.99 12.26
N SER A 79 -11.30 -4.09 13.04
CA SER A 79 -11.94 -3.39 14.15
C SER A 79 -12.63 -2.09 13.72
N GLU A 80 -12.69 -1.79 12.42
CA GLU A 80 -13.31 -0.58 11.85
C GLU A 80 -12.82 0.72 12.49
N ILE A 81 -11.53 0.79 12.86
CA ILE A 81 -10.93 1.99 13.44
C ILE A 81 -10.77 3.02 12.32
N LYS A 82 -11.68 3.99 12.23
CA LYS A 82 -11.64 5.03 11.20
C LYS A 82 -10.57 6.09 11.51
N LEU A 83 -9.76 6.40 10.51
CA LEU A 83 -8.85 7.55 10.51
C LEU A 83 -9.49 8.79 9.90
N ASN A 84 -10.57 8.63 9.12
CA ASN A 84 -11.32 9.72 8.52
C ASN A 84 -12.82 9.38 8.50
N GLU A 85 -13.68 10.37 8.73
CA GLU A 85 -15.14 10.15 8.76
C GLU A 85 -15.78 10.06 7.36
N GLU A 86 -15.22 10.77 6.38
CA GLU A 86 -15.73 10.87 5.02
C GLU A 86 -15.16 9.80 4.09
N HIS A 87 -13.95 9.33 4.37
CA HIS A 87 -13.18 8.42 3.54
C HIS A 87 -12.98 7.06 4.20
N ASN A 88 -12.99 5.99 3.39
CA ASN A 88 -12.82 4.61 3.87
C ASN A 88 -11.34 4.31 4.19
N ILE A 89 -10.75 5.06 5.11
CA ILE A 89 -9.38 4.89 5.58
C ILE A 89 -9.42 4.47 7.04
N PHE A 90 -8.81 3.33 7.32
CA PHE A 90 -8.83 2.67 8.63
C PHE A 90 -7.42 2.52 9.21
N GLY A 91 -7.35 2.17 10.49
CA GLY A 91 -6.14 1.76 11.18
C GLY A 91 -5.51 2.86 12.02
N PHE A 92 -4.19 2.95 11.97
CA PHE A 92 -3.39 3.70 12.94
C PHE A 92 -2.29 4.48 12.23
N ILE A 93 -1.96 5.66 12.76
CA ILE A 93 -0.88 6.50 12.25
C ILE A 93 0.18 6.65 13.34
N ASP A 94 1.44 6.48 12.96
CA ASP A 94 2.57 6.79 13.84
C ASP A 94 2.90 8.29 13.71
N GLY A 95 2.96 8.98 14.85
CA GLY A 95 3.40 10.38 14.92
C GLY A 95 4.93 10.52 15.01
N LYS A 96 5.68 9.42 14.92
CA LYS A 96 7.15 9.40 15.04
C LYS A 96 7.85 9.60 13.70
N VAL A 97 9.11 10.02 13.80
CA VAL A 97 10.02 10.26 12.67
C VAL A 97 10.22 8.98 11.85
N GLU A 98 10.31 9.15 10.53
CA GLU A 98 10.39 8.10 9.52
C GLU A 98 11.35 6.96 9.88
N PRO A 99 10.87 5.71 9.97
CA PRO A 99 11.73 4.55 10.17
C PRO A 99 12.59 4.28 8.94
N LYS A 100 13.75 3.65 9.14
CA LYS A 100 14.56 3.13 8.03
C LYS A 100 13.82 1.99 7.34
N VAL A 101 13.49 2.15 6.07
CA VAL A 101 12.90 1.08 5.25
C VAL A 101 14.01 0.15 4.77
N THR A 102 13.80 -1.15 4.93
CA THR A 102 14.66 -2.19 4.33
C THR A 102 13.89 -2.93 3.26
N ILE A 103 14.47 -3.02 2.06
CA ILE A 103 13.92 -3.77 0.93
C ILE A 103 14.94 -4.77 0.41
N MET A 104 14.48 -5.95 0.02
CA MET A 104 15.31 -6.99 -0.58
C MET A 104 14.85 -7.22 -2.01
N HIS A 105 15.78 -7.10 -2.96
CA HIS A 105 15.60 -7.63 -4.30
C HIS A 105 16.20 -9.04 -4.31
N LEU A 106 15.36 -10.04 -4.54
CA LEU A 106 15.76 -11.44 -4.62
C LEU A 106 15.59 -11.91 -6.06
N ASP A 107 16.65 -12.49 -6.61
CA ASP A 107 16.67 -13.12 -7.94
C ASP A 107 17.20 -14.55 -7.83
N VAL A 108 16.83 -15.41 -8.77
CA VAL A 108 17.32 -16.80 -8.84
C VAL A 108 18.27 -16.94 -10.03
N ASP A 109 19.56 -17.11 -9.74
CA ASP A 109 20.59 -17.30 -10.76
C ASP A 109 20.25 -18.43 -11.73
N ASN A 110 20.32 -18.15 -13.03
CA ASN A 110 20.14 -19.11 -14.11
C ASN A 110 18.80 -19.88 -14.08
N LEU A 111 17.71 -19.25 -13.61
CA LEU A 111 16.38 -19.88 -13.60
C LEU A 111 15.93 -20.33 -15.00
N THR A 112 16.23 -19.54 -16.03
CA THR A 112 15.86 -19.82 -17.43
C THR A 112 16.51 -21.09 -17.98
N SER A 113 17.75 -21.41 -17.60
CA SER A 113 18.46 -22.59 -18.11
C SER A 113 18.04 -23.90 -17.44
N ARG A 114 17.23 -23.85 -16.37
CA ARG A 114 16.73 -25.04 -15.67
C ARG A 114 15.40 -25.58 -16.22
N GLY A 115 14.73 -24.85 -17.12
CA GLY A 115 13.48 -25.26 -17.77
C GLY A 115 13.67 -25.99 -19.11
N GLU A 116 14.92 -26.14 -19.58
CA GLU A 116 15.26 -26.76 -20.88
C GLU A 116 15.65 -28.25 -20.78
N THR A 117 15.47 -28.89 -19.61
CA THR A 117 15.63 -30.34 -19.40
C THR A 117 14.30 -31.05 -19.30
#